data_AF-A0A7C5DTU0-F1
#
_entry.id   AF-A0A7C5DTU0-F1
#
_cell.length_a   1.000
_cell.length_b   1.000
_cell.length_c   1.000
_cell.angle_alpha   90.00
_cell.angle_beta   90.00
_cell.angle_gamma   90.00
#
_symmetry.space_group_name_H-M   'P 1'
#
loop_
_entity.id
_entity.type
_entity.pdbx_description
1 polymer ?
#
loop_
_entity_poly.entity_id
_entity_poly.type
_entity_poly.pdbx_seq_one_letter_code
_entity_poly.pdbx_strand_id
1 'polypeptide(L)'
;VYLSGIVLLAAVTYLFLRRVFIPNVRYISLAADFFPLFLIFGIAFTGILMRYVTKIDVIAAKELTTGLVTFPPTIPESVSSLFYVHLFFVSILLVYFPFSKLMHLGGIFLSPTRNLPADTRATRHVNPWNYPVHVHTYEEYEDEFREKMVEAGLPVVKQPVETSPDESEEKE
;
A
#
# COMPACT_ATOMS: atom_id res chain seq x y z
N VAL A 1 24.22 18.27 -15.20
CA VAL A 1 24.19 17.23 -14.14
C VAL A 1 22.77 16.69 -14.07
N TYR A 2 22.58 15.37 -14.11
CA TYR A 2 21.26 14.77 -13.90
C TYR A 2 20.92 14.80 -12.41
N LEU A 3 19.97 15.65 -12.05
CA LEU A 3 19.53 15.86 -10.67
C LEU A 3 18.85 14.62 -10.08
N SER A 4 18.19 13.80 -10.90
CA SER A 4 17.45 12.62 -10.46
C SER A 4 18.31 11.64 -9.65
N GLY A 5 19.56 11.39 -10.07
CA GLY A 5 20.46 10.50 -9.34
C GLY A 5 20.83 11.04 -7.96
N ILE A 6 21.17 12.33 -7.88
CA ILE A 6 21.53 12.99 -6.61
C ILE A 6 20.32 13.02 -5.66
N VAL A 7 19.15 13.38 -6.19
CA VAL A 7 17.89 13.39 -5.43
C VAL A 7 17.57 12.00 -4.91
N LEU A 8 17.71 10.96 -5.72
CA LEU A 8 17.47 9.58 -5.30
C LEU A 8 18.44 9.15 -4.19
N LEU A 9 19.74 9.44 -4.34
CA LEU A 9 20.73 9.12 -3.30
C LEU A 9 20.43 9.86 -2.00
N ALA A 10 20.10 11.15 -2.08
CA ALA A 10 19.75 11.97 -0.91
C ALA A 10 18.47 11.47 -0.23
N ALA A 11 17.43 11.15 -1.00
CA ALA A 11 16.16 10.66 -0.47
C ALA A 11 16.32 9.30 0.23
N VAL A 12 17.04 8.36 -0.36
CA VAL A 12 17.31 7.05 0.23
C VAL A 12 18.16 7.18 1.49
N THR A 13 19.17 8.05 1.47
CA THR A 13 19.98 8.36 2.65
C THR A 13 19.11 8.94 3.77
N TYR A 14 18.24 9.90 3.45
CA TYR A 14 17.30 10.45 4.41
C TYR A 14 16.36 9.38 5.01
N LEU A 15 15.78 8.51 4.18
CA LEU A 15 14.90 7.44 4.64
C LEU A 15 15.64 6.44 5.55
N PHE A 16 16.90 6.14 5.24
CA PHE A 16 17.76 5.31 6.08
C PHE A 16 18.02 5.97 7.43
N LEU A 17 18.46 7.24 7.44
CA LEU A 17 18.72 8.00 8.67
C LEU A 17 17.45 8.15 9.52
N ARG A 18 16.30 8.42 8.88
CA ARG A 18 14.98 8.47 9.53
C ARG A 18 14.69 7.17 10.28
N ARG A 19 15.06 6.02 9.70
CA ARG A 19 14.83 4.71 10.32
C ARG A 19 15.79 4.42 11.47
N VAL A 20 17.03 4.93 11.41
CA VAL A 20 18.05 4.70 12.45
C VAL A 20 17.86 5.63 13.66
N PHE A 21 17.52 6.90 13.42
CA PHE A 21 17.50 7.92 14.46
C PHE A 21 16.15 8.10 15.17
N ILE A 22 15.02 7.78 14.51
CA ILE A 22 13.71 7.93 15.15
C ILE A 22 13.37 6.65 15.93
N PRO A 23 13.29 6.68 17.27
CA PRO A 23 13.11 5.47 18.09
C PRO A 23 11.85 4.68 17.73
N ASN A 24 10.74 5.37 17.51
CA ASN A 24 9.46 4.77 17.15
C ASN A 24 9.54 3.98 15.83
N VAL A 25 10.24 4.52 14.84
CA VAL A 25 10.40 3.87 13.53
C VAL A 25 11.39 2.72 13.64
N ARG A 26 12.49 2.90 14.38
CA ARG A 26 13.49 1.85 14.60
C ARG A 26 12.90 0.64 15.33
N TYR A 27 12.04 0.88 16.32
CA TYR A 27 11.40 -0.16 17.12
C TYR A 27 10.54 -1.11 16.28
N ILE A 28 9.81 -0.59 15.30
CA ILE A 28 8.94 -1.39 14.41
C ILE A 28 9.65 -1.92 13.16
N SER A 29 10.93 -1.55 12.95
CA SER A 29 11.65 -1.90 11.73
C SER A 29 12.30 -3.27 11.82
N LEU A 30 12.14 -4.08 10.78
CA LEU A 30 12.77 -5.40 10.65
C LEU A 30 14.04 -5.31 9.79
N ALA A 31 14.92 -6.33 9.84
CA ALA A 31 16.09 -6.39 8.96
C ALA A 31 15.71 -6.31 7.46
N ALA A 32 14.57 -6.91 7.10
CA ALA A 32 13.99 -6.87 5.76
C ALA A 32 13.62 -5.44 5.29
N ASP A 33 13.50 -4.47 6.20
CA ASP A 33 13.27 -3.08 5.85
C ASP A 33 14.55 -2.38 5.40
N PHE A 34 15.67 -2.65 6.07
CA PHE A 34 16.96 -2.01 5.80
C PHE A 34 17.61 -2.52 4.52
N PHE A 35 17.40 -3.80 4.18
CA PHE A 35 18.04 -4.42 3.04
C PHE A 35 17.69 -3.77 1.68
N PRO A 36 16.42 -3.49 1.34
CA PRO A 36 16.08 -2.70 0.16
C PRO A 36 16.69 -1.32 0.12
N LEU A 37 16.72 -0.60 1.26
CA LEU A 37 17.33 0.74 1.29
C LEU A 37 18.83 0.67 1.00
N PHE A 38 19.51 -0.34 1.54
CA PHE A 38 20.93 -0.58 1.26
C PHE A 38 21.17 -0.89 -0.22
N LEU A 39 20.35 -1.76 -0.83
CA LEU A 39 20.46 -2.08 -2.26
C LEU A 39 20.24 -0.85 -3.14
N ILE A 40 19.16 -0.09 -2.90
CA ILE A 40 18.86 1.11 -3.69
C ILE A 40 19.96 2.16 -3.51
N PHE A 41 20.50 2.33 -2.30
CA PHE A 41 21.65 3.19 -2.05
C PHE A 41 22.86 2.75 -2.86
N GLY A 42 23.20 1.46 -2.82
CA GLY A 42 24.32 0.89 -3.58
C GLY A 42 24.18 1.10 -5.08
N ILE A 43 22.99 0.86 -5.64
CA ILE A 43 22.67 1.09 -7.06
C ILE A 43 22.83 2.56 -7.42
N ALA A 44 22.26 3.47 -6.61
CA ALA A 44 22.35 4.91 -6.83
C ALA A 44 23.80 5.41 -6.80
N PHE A 45 24.52 5.01 -5.75
CA PHE A 45 25.90 5.41 -5.51
C PHE A 45 26.84 4.92 -6.62
N THR A 46 26.78 3.63 -6.94
CA THR A 46 27.58 3.05 -8.03
C THR A 46 27.19 3.64 -9.40
N GLY A 47 25.91 3.90 -9.65
CA GLY A 47 25.45 4.56 -10.88
C GLY A 47 25.98 5.99 -11.04
N ILE A 48 26.00 6.77 -9.96
CA ILE A 48 26.58 8.12 -9.94
C ILE A 48 28.10 8.06 -10.17
N LEU A 49 28.81 7.14 -9.51
CA LEU A 49 30.25 6.94 -9.70
C LEU A 49 30.59 6.59 -11.16
N MET A 50 29.86 5.63 -11.75
CA MET A 50 30.07 5.23 -13.14
C MET A 50 29.83 6.36 -14.13
N ARG A 51 28.89 7.27 -13.84
CA ARG A 51 28.55 8.39 -14.72
C ARG A 51 29.54 9.55 -14.62
N TYR A 52 29.91 9.96 -13.40
CA TYR A 52 30.65 11.21 -13.21
C TYR A 52 32.13 11.02 -12.91
N VAL A 53 32.51 9.88 -12.29
CA VAL A 53 33.88 9.64 -11.84
C VAL A 53 34.61 8.74 -12.82
N THR A 54 34.15 7.49 -12.99
CA THR A 54 34.90 6.51 -13.79
C THR A 54 34.55 6.54 -15.27
N LYS A 55 33.39 7.07 -15.65
CA LYS A 55 32.92 7.23 -17.05
C LYS A 55 33.10 5.95 -17.86
N ILE A 56 32.30 4.94 -17.53
CA ILE A 56 32.36 3.63 -18.19
C ILE A 56 32.01 3.69 -19.68
N ASP A 57 32.45 2.69 -20.44
CA ASP A 57 32.05 2.47 -21.82
C ASP A 57 30.56 2.05 -21.90
N VAL A 58 29.73 2.96 -22.37
CA VAL A 58 28.27 2.77 -22.47
C VAL A 58 27.91 1.81 -23.60
N ILE A 59 28.74 1.70 -24.65
CA ILE A 59 28.48 0.82 -25.80
C ILE A 59 28.64 -0.63 -25.34
N ALA A 60 29.75 -0.93 -24.69
CA ALA A 60 30.03 -2.25 -24.12
C ALA A 60 28.99 -2.65 -23.05
N ALA A 61 28.64 -1.72 -22.15
CA ALA A 61 27.59 -1.96 -21.16
C ALA A 61 26.24 -2.29 -21.83
N LYS A 62 25.86 -1.56 -22.88
CA LYS A 62 24.63 -1.81 -23.64
C LYS A 62 24.68 -3.16 -24.32
N GLU A 63 25.78 -3.52 -24.97
CA GLU A 63 25.94 -4.80 -25.65
C GLU A 63 25.70 -5.97 -24.68
N LEU A 64 26.39 -5.94 -23.54
CA LEU A 64 26.22 -6.93 -22.48
C LEU A 64 24.76 -6.99 -22.00
N THR A 65 24.14 -5.85 -21.65
CA THR A 65 22.74 -5.85 -21.19
C THR A 65 21.76 -6.34 -22.26
N THR A 66 22.06 -6.10 -23.53
CA THR A 66 21.25 -6.59 -24.64
C THR A 66 21.35 -8.11 -24.75
N GLY A 67 22.57 -8.66 -24.69
CA GLY A 67 22.81 -10.11 -24.71
C GLY A 67 22.15 -10.86 -23.54
N LEU A 68 22.08 -10.23 -22.36
CA LEU A 68 21.33 -10.76 -21.21
C LEU A 68 19.81 -10.85 -21.46
N VAL A 69 19.24 -9.86 -22.16
CA VAL A 69 17.79 -9.82 -22.44
C VAL A 69 17.41 -10.73 -23.61
N THR A 70 18.27 -10.82 -24.64
CA THR A 70 17.99 -11.65 -25.82
C THR A 70 18.40 -13.11 -25.64
N PHE A 71 19.17 -13.44 -24.61
CA PHE A 71 19.75 -14.76 -24.29
C PHE A 71 20.95 -15.29 -25.14
N PRO A 72 21.59 -14.56 -26.07
CA PRO A 72 22.96 -14.80 -26.52
C PRO A 72 23.94 -13.90 -25.74
N PRO A 73 24.55 -14.38 -24.64
CA PRO A 73 25.46 -13.54 -23.84
C PRO A 73 26.76 -13.27 -24.60
N THR A 74 27.07 -12.00 -24.85
CA THR A 74 28.42 -11.54 -25.20
C THR A 74 29.01 -10.80 -24.02
N ILE A 75 30.28 -11.08 -23.69
CA ILE A 75 31.00 -10.42 -22.61
C ILE A 75 32.05 -9.51 -23.27
N PRO A 76 31.81 -8.19 -23.35
CA PRO A 76 32.79 -7.27 -23.88
C PRO A 76 33.95 -7.08 -22.89
N GLU A 77 35.18 -7.05 -23.40
CA GLU A 77 36.39 -6.92 -22.58
C GLU A 77 36.58 -5.52 -21.98
N SER A 78 35.95 -4.50 -22.55
CA SER A 78 36.10 -3.09 -22.12
C SER A 78 35.27 -2.68 -20.90
N VAL A 79 34.51 -3.61 -20.30
CA VAL A 79 33.60 -3.30 -19.19
C VAL A 79 34.35 -3.17 -17.86
N SER A 80 34.22 -2.01 -17.21
CA SER A 80 34.82 -1.73 -15.91
C SER A 80 34.26 -2.63 -14.78
N SER A 81 35.11 -2.98 -13.80
CA SER A 81 34.70 -3.72 -12.59
C SER A 81 33.54 -3.09 -11.82
N LEU A 82 33.46 -1.75 -11.78
CA LEU A 82 32.36 -1.03 -11.13
C LEU A 82 31.00 -1.32 -11.78
N PHE A 83 30.97 -1.56 -13.09
CA PHE A 83 29.74 -1.93 -13.77
C PHE A 83 29.23 -3.29 -13.30
N TYR A 84 30.11 -4.27 -13.11
CA TYR A 84 29.72 -5.57 -12.57
C TYR A 84 29.21 -5.46 -11.12
N VAL A 85 29.81 -4.60 -10.30
CA VAL A 85 29.30 -4.31 -8.94
C VAL A 85 27.89 -3.69 -8.99
N HIS A 86 27.67 -2.74 -9.90
CA HIS A 86 26.34 -2.15 -10.09
C HIS A 86 25.32 -3.19 -10.56
N LEU A 87 25.65 -3.96 -11.58
CA LEU A 87 24.81 -5.01 -12.13
C LEU A 87 24.47 -6.06 -11.06
N PHE A 88 25.42 -6.42 -10.21
CA PHE A 88 25.21 -7.32 -9.09
C PHE A 88 24.16 -6.78 -8.11
N PHE A 89 24.24 -5.51 -7.71
CA PHE A 89 23.22 -4.90 -6.85
C PHE A 89 21.84 -4.88 -7.50
N VAL A 90 21.76 -4.57 -8.80
CA VAL A 90 20.50 -4.59 -9.56
C VAL A 90 19.92 -6.01 -9.62
N SER A 91 20.74 -7.01 -9.93
CA SER A 91 20.31 -8.41 -9.98
C SER A 91 19.80 -8.91 -8.62
N ILE A 92 20.50 -8.59 -7.53
CA ILE A 92 20.02 -8.92 -6.18
C ILE A 92 18.70 -8.20 -5.89
N LEU A 93 18.57 -6.93 -6.26
CA LEU A 93 17.33 -6.19 -6.07
C LEU A 93 16.18 -6.87 -6.81
N LEU A 94 16.37 -7.31 -8.06
CA LEU A 94 15.35 -8.00 -8.84
C LEU A 94 14.93 -9.34 -8.22
N VAL A 95 15.89 -10.15 -7.76
CA VAL A 95 15.60 -11.44 -7.09
C VAL A 95 14.88 -11.20 -5.75
N TYR A 96 15.26 -10.16 -5.01
CA TYR A 96 14.65 -9.82 -3.72
C TYR A 96 13.30 -9.11 -3.87
N PHE A 97 13.05 -8.44 -5.01
CA PHE A 97 11.87 -7.62 -5.26
C PHE A 97 10.55 -8.30 -4.89
N PRO A 98 10.22 -9.52 -5.39
CA PRO A 98 8.94 -10.17 -5.10
C PRO A 98 8.73 -10.54 -3.62
N PHE A 99 9.80 -10.67 -2.85
CA PHE A 99 9.75 -11.04 -1.43
C PHE A 99 9.84 -9.84 -0.49
N SER A 100 9.83 -8.62 -1.04
CA SER A 100 10.09 -7.40 -0.30
C SER A 100 8.87 -6.49 -0.21
N LYS A 101 8.95 -5.50 0.67
CA LYS A 101 7.96 -4.41 0.74
C LYS A 101 7.91 -3.55 -0.53
N LEU A 102 8.83 -3.73 -1.48
CA LEU A 102 8.81 -3.04 -2.79
C LEU A 102 7.68 -3.54 -3.70
N MET A 103 7.07 -4.69 -3.40
CA MET A 103 5.89 -5.19 -4.13
C MET A 103 4.68 -4.27 -4.07
N HIS A 104 4.67 -3.27 -3.18
CA HIS A 104 3.66 -2.19 -3.22
C HIS A 104 3.57 -1.51 -4.58
N LEU A 105 4.65 -1.52 -5.38
CA LEU A 105 4.66 -1.02 -6.75
C LEU A 105 3.60 -1.70 -7.64
N GLY A 106 3.37 -3.00 -7.47
CA GLY A 106 2.32 -3.72 -8.21
C GLY A 106 0.91 -3.22 -7.90
N GLY A 107 0.68 -2.76 -6.65
CA GLY A 107 -0.60 -2.21 -6.20
C GLY A 107 -1.02 -0.94 -6.95
N ILE A 108 -0.08 -0.20 -7.54
CA ILE A 108 -0.37 0.98 -8.35
C ILE A 108 -1.19 0.60 -9.59
N PHE A 109 -0.87 -0.52 -10.23
CA PHE A 109 -1.54 -1.00 -11.45
C PHE A 109 -2.87 -1.67 -11.14
N LEU A 110 -2.97 -2.38 -10.02
CA LEU A 110 -4.17 -3.09 -9.56
C LEU A 110 -5.11 -2.21 -8.72
N SER A 111 -4.94 -0.89 -8.75
CA SER A 111 -5.76 0.02 -7.95
C SER A 111 -7.24 0.01 -8.41
N PRO A 112 -8.21 0.04 -7.47
CA PRO A 112 -9.63 0.04 -7.81
C PRO A 112 -10.04 1.17 -8.77
N THR A 113 -9.41 2.34 -8.65
CA THR A 113 -9.63 3.49 -9.54
C THR A 113 -9.22 3.26 -10.98
N ARG A 114 -8.37 2.25 -11.25
CA ARG A 114 -7.93 1.89 -12.61
C ARG A 114 -8.63 0.65 -13.16
N ASN A 115 -9.04 -0.27 -12.28
CA ASN A 115 -9.54 -1.58 -12.69
C ASN A 115 -11.05 -1.78 -12.43
N LEU A 116 -11.73 -0.86 -11.75
CA LEU A 116 -13.17 -0.93 -11.50
C LEU A 116 -13.92 0.31 -12.03
N PRO A 117 -15.18 0.14 -12.49
CA PRO A 117 -15.98 1.18 -13.11
C PRO A 117 -16.46 2.34 -12.20
N ALA A 118 -16.01 2.43 -10.96
CA ALA A 118 -16.35 3.52 -10.01
C ALA A 118 -17.86 3.82 -9.89
N ASP A 119 -18.70 2.80 -10.02
CA ASP A 119 -20.17 2.90 -10.07
C ASP A 119 -20.84 2.61 -8.72
N THR A 120 -20.12 2.78 -7.61
CA THR A 120 -20.58 2.44 -6.24
C THR A 120 -21.87 3.17 -5.81
N ARG A 121 -22.23 4.27 -6.47
CA ARG A 121 -23.49 5.01 -6.25
C ARG A 121 -24.63 4.57 -7.16
N ALA A 122 -24.34 3.90 -8.27
CA ALA A 122 -25.34 3.40 -9.22
C ALA A 122 -25.66 1.93 -8.96
N THR A 123 -24.66 1.13 -8.62
CA THR A 123 -24.81 -0.30 -8.31
C THR A 123 -24.30 -0.58 -6.90
N ARG A 124 -25.15 -1.19 -6.07
CA ARG A 124 -24.75 -1.66 -4.74
C ARG A 124 -24.13 -3.05 -4.89
N HIS A 125 -22.86 -3.20 -4.58
CA HIS A 125 -22.26 -4.52 -4.42
C HIS A 125 -22.77 -5.19 -3.14
N VAL A 126 -23.47 -6.31 -3.28
CA VAL A 126 -23.89 -7.16 -2.16
C VAL A 126 -22.97 -8.38 -2.12
N ASN A 127 -22.28 -8.58 -1.00
CA ASN A 127 -21.35 -9.68 -0.84
C ASN A 127 -22.11 -11.03 -0.85
N PRO A 128 -21.78 -11.98 -1.75
CA PRO A 128 -22.40 -13.31 -1.80
C PRO A 128 -22.23 -14.15 -0.53
N TRP A 129 -21.22 -13.82 0.28
CA TRP A 129 -20.89 -14.51 1.54
C TRP A 129 -21.59 -13.90 2.76
N ASN A 130 -22.52 -12.96 2.57
CA ASN A 130 -23.24 -12.37 3.67
C ASN A 130 -24.26 -13.38 4.21
N TYR A 131 -24.07 -13.83 5.44
CA TYR A 131 -25.03 -14.72 6.10
C TYR A 131 -26.29 -13.94 6.48
N PRO A 132 -27.44 -14.61 6.70
CA PRO A 132 -28.64 -13.93 7.20
C PRO A 132 -28.35 -13.37 8.60
N VAL A 133 -28.03 -12.08 8.67
CA VAL A 133 -27.88 -11.34 9.93
C VAL A 133 -29.29 -10.98 10.39
N HIS A 134 -29.63 -11.30 11.65
CA HIS A 134 -30.84 -10.76 12.26
C HIS A 134 -30.68 -9.24 12.36
N VAL A 135 -31.45 -8.50 11.57
CA VAL A 135 -31.49 -7.05 11.64
C VAL A 135 -32.66 -6.65 12.52
N HIS A 136 -32.45 -5.66 13.38
CA HIS A 136 -33.54 -5.05 14.12
C HIS A 136 -34.32 -4.17 13.15
N THR A 137 -35.52 -4.63 12.77
CA THR A 137 -36.34 -3.88 11.83
C THR A 137 -36.86 -2.60 12.48
N TYR A 138 -37.23 -1.61 11.68
CA TYR A 138 -37.81 -0.38 12.22
C TYR A 138 -39.06 -0.68 13.06
N GLU A 139 -39.87 -1.66 12.67
CA GLU A 139 -41.07 -2.06 13.40
C GLU A 139 -40.72 -2.64 14.79
N GLU A 140 -39.71 -3.49 14.88
CA GLU A 140 -39.22 -4.04 16.15
C GLU A 140 -38.62 -2.95 17.03
N TYR A 141 -37.84 -2.03 16.45
CA TYR A 141 -37.28 -0.88 17.14
C TYR A 141 -38.36 0.06 17.68
N GLU A 142 -39.35 0.36 16.85
CA GLU A 142 -40.48 1.19 17.23
C GLU A 142 -41.28 0.53 18.33
N ASP A 143 -41.55 -0.77 18.27
CA ASP A 143 -42.31 -1.47 19.32
C ASP A 143 -41.56 -1.50 20.66
N GLU A 144 -40.23 -1.58 20.65
CA GLU A 144 -39.40 -1.56 21.87
C GLU A 144 -39.21 -0.15 22.48
N PHE A 145 -39.12 0.89 21.63
CA PHE A 145 -38.69 2.22 22.06
C PHE A 145 -39.73 3.32 21.83
N ARG A 146 -40.95 2.98 21.41
CA ARG A 146 -42.02 3.93 21.05
C ARG A 146 -42.19 5.06 22.05
N GLU A 147 -42.34 4.71 23.32
CA GLU A 147 -42.62 5.67 24.40
C GLU A 147 -41.50 6.70 24.52
N LYS A 148 -40.25 6.25 24.45
CA LYS A 148 -39.06 7.10 24.48
C LYS A 148 -38.92 7.96 23.23
N MET A 149 -39.32 7.44 22.07
CA MET A 149 -39.32 8.19 20.82
C MET A 149 -40.36 9.31 20.85
N VAL A 150 -41.56 9.04 21.34
CA VAL A 150 -42.62 10.02 21.51
C VAL A 150 -42.25 11.09 22.52
N GLU A 151 -41.67 10.70 23.66
CA GLU A 151 -41.15 11.64 24.66
C GLU A 151 -40.04 12.54 24.08
N ALA A 152 -39.17 11.99 23.23
CA ALA A 152 -38.14 12.74 22.52
C ALA A 152 -38.66 13.57 21.33
N GLY A 153 -39.98 13.56 21.07
CA GLY A 153 -40.60 14.29 19.97
C GLY A 153 -40.24 13.74 18.58
N LEU A 154 -39.81 12.47 18.50
CA LEU A 154 -39.50 11.80 17.25
C LEU A 154 -40.78 11.29 16.58
N PRO A 155 -40.87 11.35 15.24
CA PRO A 155 -42.02 10.84 14.52
C PRO A 155 -42.11 9.32 14.64
N VAL A 156 -43.26 8.81 15.06
CA VAL A 156 -43.60 7.38 15.12
C VAL A 156 -44.73 7.07 14.13
N VAL A 157 -44.69 5.87 13.53
CA VAL A 157 -45.71 5.34 12.62
C VAL A 157 -46.90 4.81 13.41
N LYS A 158 -46.65 4.09 14.50
CA LYS A 158 -47.68 3.61 15.43
C LYS A 158 -47.77 4.58 16.61
N GLN A 159 -48.87 5.30 16.74
CA GLN A 159 -49.09 6.13 17.92
C GLN A 159 -49.26 5.23 19.17
N PRO A 160 -48.75 5.64 20.34
CA PRO A 160 -49.01 4.92 21.57
C PRO A 160 -50.53 4.88 21.83
N VAL A 161 -51.04 3.70 22.22
CA VAL A 161 -52.40 3.59 22.72
C VAL A 161 -52.40 4.29 24.07
N GLU A 162 -53.21 5.34 24.24
CA GLU A 162 -53.44 5.96 25.54
C GLU A 162 -54.07 4.91 26.46
N THR A 163 -53.28 4.27 27.32
CA THR A 163 -53.81 3.48 28.44
C THR A 163 -54.52 4.46 29.36
N SER A 164 -55.85 4.43 29.32
CA SER A 164 -56.69 5.18 30.25
C SER A 164 -56.37 4.72 31.68
N PRO A 165 -56.34 5.61 32.70
CA PRO A 165 -55.86 5.28 34.04
C PRO A 165 -56.73 4.30 34.85
N ASP A 166 -57.85 3.82 34.30
CA ASP A 166 -58.92 3.18 35.08
C ASP A 166 -58.76 1.66 35.33
N GLU A 167 -57.79 0.96 34.73
CA GLU A 167 -57.69 -0.50 34.88
C GLU A 167 -56.74 -0.98 35.99
N SER A 168 -56.01 -0.10 36.67
CA SER A 168 -55.13 -0.49 37.79
C SER A 168 -55.79 -0.51 39.17
N GLU A 169 -57.02 -0.03 39.32
CA GLU A 169 -57.72 0.01 40.63
C GLU A 169 -58.66 -1.19 40.89
N GLU A 170 -58.92 -2.07 39.90
CA GLU A 170 -59.95 -3.12 40.05
C GLU A 170 -59.42 -4.54 40.38
N LYS A 171 -58.16 -4.68 40.79
CA LYS A 171 -57.61 -5.96 41.26
C LYS A 171 -56.79 -5.79 42.54
N GLU A 172 -57.49 -5.56 43.64
CA GLU A 172 -57.06 -5.89 44.99
C GLU A 172 -57.97 -6.98 45.59
#